data_AF-B6CLQ4-F1
#
_entry.id   AF-B6CLQ4-F1
#
_cell.length_a   1.000
_cell.length_b   1.000
_cell.length_c   1.000
_cell.angle_alpha   90.00
_cell.angle_beta   90.00
_cell.angle_gamma   90.00
#
_symmetry.space_group_name_H-M   'P 1'
#
loop_
_entity.id
_entity.type
_entity.pdbx_description
1 polymer ?
#
loop_
_entity_poly.entity_id
_entity_poly.type
_entity_poly.pdbx_seq_one_letter_code
_entity_poly.pdbx_strand_id
1 'polypeptide(L)'
;MQPPTRLDQAQQDIRAAQTLPNNSDRRNHGLTAQKHAQAVLLDPDSTPQQKSAARLCIRQARALAGELNLGTGTTRRTCTHDLGHTLDG
;
A
#
# COMPACT_ATOMS: atom_id res chain seq x y z
N MET A 1 24.23 -11.75 15.33
CA MET A 1 23.12 -11.45 14.41
C MET A 1 22.28 -10.36 15.05
N GLN A 2 22.23 -9.15 14.48
CA GLN A 2 21.30 -8.13 14.96
C GLN A 2 19.88 -8.58 14.58
N PRO A 3 18.90 -8.50 15.49
CA PRO A 3 17.52 -8.82 15.16
C PRO A 3 17.02 -7.89 14.05
N PRO A 4 16.14 -8.37 13.14
CA PRO A 4 15.59 -7.53 12.09
C PRO A 4 14.95 -6.29 12.70
N THR A 5 15.21 -5.12 12.11
CA THR A 5 14.64 -3.87 12.62
C THR A 5 13.11 -3.92 12.44
N ARG A 6 12.36 -3.16 13.27
CA ARG A 6 10.90 -3.04 13.11
C ARG A 6 10.51 -2.60 11.68
N LEU A 7 11.40 -1.86 11.00
CA LEU A 7 11.23 -1.46 9.61
C LEU A 7 11.38 -2.65 8.64
N ASP A 8 12.39 -3.50 8.81
CA ASP A 8 12.56 -4.73 8.02
C ASP A 8 11.33 -5.64 8.17
N GLN A 9 10.82 -5.78 9.40
CA GLN A 9 9.63 -6.59 9.65
C GLN A 9 8.39 -6.02 8.93
N ALA A 10 8.18 -4.71 8.98
CA ALA A 10 7.10 -4.05 8.24
C ALA A 10 7.21 -4.27 6.72
N GLN A 11 8.41 -4.22 6.16
CA GLN A 11 8.64 -4.46 4.73
C GLN A 11 8.43 -5.93 4.35
N GLN A 12 8.83 -6.87 5.20
CA GLN A 12 8.56 -8.30 5.00
C GLN A 12 7.07 -8.59 5.02
N ASP A 13 6.32 -8.04 5.97
CA ASP A 13 4.87 -8.19 6.04
C ASP A 13 4.17 -7.63 4.80
N ILE A 14 4.62 -6.48 4.29
CA ILE A 14 4.11 -5.90 3.04
C ILE A 14 4.38 -6.83 1.86
N ARG A 15 5.59 -7.39 1.76
CA ARG A 15 5.95 -8.32 0.68
C ARG A 15 5.11 -9.60 0.75
N ALA A 16 4.91 -10.15 1.95
CA ALA A 16 4.04 -11.30 2.17
C ALA A 16 2.58 -10.99 1.82
N ALA A 17 2.07 -9.82 2.19
CA ALA A 17 0.71 -9.39 1.83
C ALA A 17 0.52 -9.25 0.31
N GLN A 18 1.55 -8.82 -0.43
CA GLN A 18 1.49 -8.64 -1.88
C GLN A 18 1.43 -9.96 -2.65
N THR A 19 1.97 -11.05 -2.11
CA THR A 19 1.90 -12.38 -2.75
C THR A 19 0.58 -13.10 -2.47
N LEU A 20 -0.22 -12.60 -1.53
CA LEU A 20 -1.51 -13.18 -1.16
C LEU A 20 -2.64 -12.62 -2.02
N PRO A 21 -3.66 -13.44 -2.34
CA PRO A 21 -4.88 -12.96 -2.98
C PRO A 21 -5.64 -11.99 -2.07
N ASN A 22 -6.66 -11.30 -2.60
CA ASN A 22 -7.46 -10.35 -1.83
C ASN A 22 -8.35 -11.07 -0.79
N ASN A 23 -7.76 -11.47 0.34
CA ASN A 23 -8.38 -12.24 1.41
C ASN A 23 -8.06 -11.64 2.80
N SER A 24 -8.58 -12.26 3.86
CA SER A 24 -8.36 -11.82 5.23
C SER A 24 -6.88 -11.86 5.64
N ASP A 25 -6.10 -12.82 5.15
CA ASP A 25 -4.66 -12.93 5.46
C ASP A 25 -3.87 -11.74 4.90
N ARG A 26 -4.14 -11.33 3.66
CA ARG A 26 -3.56 -10.12 3.08
C ARG A 26 -3.86 -8.88 3.91
N ARG A 27 -5.09 -8.75 4.42
CA ARG A 27 -5.47 -7.64 5.31
C ARG A 27 -4.74 -7.72 6.65
N ASN A 28 -4.65 -8.92 7.24
CA ASN A 28 -3.93 -9.15 8.49
C ASN A 28 -2.45 -8.77 8.36
N HIS A 29 -1.77 -9.19 7.29
CA HIS A 29 -0.40 -8.76 7.03
C HIS A 29 -0.28 -7.25 6.82
N GLY A 30 -1.24 -6.62 6.14
CA GLY A 30 -1.32 -5.16 6.04
C GLY A 30 -1.41 -4.48 7.42
N LEU A 31 -2.31 -4.95 8.30
CA LEU A 31 -2.46 -4.41 9.66
C LEU A 31 -1.21 -4.63 10.52
N THR A 32 -0.56 -5.80 10.42
CA THR A 32 0.70 -6.09 11.11
C THR A 32 1.83 -5.18 10.63
N ALA A 33 1.98 -5.02 9.31
CA ALA A 33 2.95 -4.08 8.73
C ALA A 33 2.71 -2.64 9.21
N GLN A 34 1.45 -2.23 9.32
CA GLN A 34 1.07 -0.91 9.84
C GLN A 34 1.56 -0.72 11.29
N LYS A 35 1.33 -1.71 12.16
CA LYS A 35 1.78 -1.67 13.57
C LYS A 35 3.31 -1.58 13.67
N HIS A 36 4.02 -2.37 12.88
CA HIS A 36 5.49 -2.35 12.85
C HIS A 36 6.04 -1.00 12.36
N ALA A 37 5.45 -0.43 11.31
CA ALA A 37 5.85 0.87 10.81
C ALA A 37 5.49 2.02 11.77
N GLN A 38 4.35 1.96 12.48
CA GLN A 38 4.03 2.94 13.52
C GLN A 38 5.03 2.90 14.67
N ALA A 39 5.50 1.72 15.08
CA ALA A 39 6.53 1.61 16.11
C ALA A 39 7.82 2.36 15.72
N VAL A 40 8.24 2.31 14.45
CA VAL A 40 9.40 3.07 13.92
C VAL A 40 9.17 4.58 13.95
N LEU A 41 7.93 5.04 13.77
CA LEU A 41 7.63 6.49 13.86
C LEU A 41 7.67 7.01 15.29
N LEU A 42 7.20 6.20 16.23
CA LEU A 42 7.16 6.52 17.65
C LEU A 42 8.52 6.33 18.35
N ASP A 43 9.43 5.58 17.72
CA ASP A 43 10.78 5.35 18.22
C ASP A 43 11.62 6.66 18.14
N PRO A 44 12.14 7.15 19.29
CA PRO A 44 13.01 8.33 19.32
C PRO A 44 14.35 8.09 18.63
N ASP A 45 14.86 6.86 18.62
CA ASP A 45 16.18 6.50 18.06
C ASP A 45 16.12 6.27 16.55
N SER A 46 14.91 6.21 15.98
CA SER A 46 14.73 6.05 14.55
C SER A 46 15.12 7.31 13.77
N THR A 47 16.03 7.14 12.83
CA THR A 47 16.53 8.19 11.94
C THR A 47 15.42 8.79 11.07
N PRO A 48 15.60 10.01 10.54
CA PRO A 48 14.65 10.62 9.60
C PRO A 48 14.34 9.74 8.38
N GLN A 49 15.35 9.02 7.87
CA GLN A 49 15.24 8.10 6.74
C GLN A 49 14.38 6.89 7.10
N GLN A 50 14.60 6.28 8.28
CA GLN A 50 13.76 5.18 8.77
C GLN A 50 12.31 5.64 8.98
N LYS A 51 12.09 6.84 9.52
CA LYS A 51 10.76 7.43 9.68
C LYS A 51 10.09 7.69 8.33
N SER A 52 10.85 8.13 7.33
CA SER A 52 10.33 8.29 5.95
C SER A 52 9.89 6.96 5.35
N ALA A 53 10.71 5.93 5.48
CA ALA A 53 10.41 4.57 5.01
C ALA A 53 9.19 3.99 5.75
N ALA A 54 9.06 4.22 7.06
CA ALA A 54 7.91 3.81 7.84
C ALA A 54 6.61 4.48 7.37
N ARG A 55 6.62 5.78 7.06
CA ARG A 55 5.46 6.47 6.46
C ARG A 55 5.05 5.84 5.12
N LEU A 56 6.01 5.44 4.29
CA LEU A 56 5.73 4.73 3.04
C LEU A 56 5.09 3.36 3.32
N CYS A 57 5.64 2.60 4.27
CA CYS A 57 5.10 1.30 4.68
C CYS A 57 3.65 1.42 5.17
N ILE A 58 3.32 2.44 5.96
CA ILE A 58 1.94 2.68 6.42
C ILE A 58 0.97 2.91 5.24
N ARG A 59 1.38 3.68 4.23
CA ARG A 59 0.56 3.89 3.03
C ARG A 59 0.32 2.57 2.28
N GLN A 60 1.37 1.78 2.08
CA GLN A 60 1.25 0.48 1.42
C GLN A 60 0.38 -0.51 2.22
N ALA A 61 0.59 -0.57 3.54
CA ALA A 61 -0.19 -1.38 4.47
C ALA A 61 -1.69 -1.04 4.42
N ARG A 62 -2.06 0.25 4.39
CA ARG A 62 -3.45 0.68 4.25
C ARG A 62 -4.07 0.27 2.91
N ALA A 63 -3.31 0.27 1.82
CA ALA A 63 -3.78 -0.24 0.52
C ALA A 63 -3.99 -1.75 0.55
N LEU A 64 -3.15 -2.49 1.28
CA LEU A 64 -3.28 -3.94 1.44
C LEU A 64 -4.45 -4.32 2.35
N ALA A 65 -4.72 -3.53 3.39
CA ALA A 65 -5.88 -3.69 4.28
C ALA A 65 -7.22 -3.29 3.63
N GLY A 66 -7.19 -2.70 2.43
CA GLY A 66 -8.39 -2.19 1.75
C GLY A 66 -8.91 -0.87 2.33
N GLU A 67 -8.14 -0.20 3.20
CA GLU A 67 -8.49 1.08 3.82
C GLU A 67 -8.21 2.26 2.88
N LEU A 68 -7.17 2.15 2.05
CA LEU A 68 -7.08 3.00 0.87
C LEU A 68 -7.98 2.37 -0.17
N ASN A 69 -9.14 2.98 -0.36
CA ASN A 69 -9.86 2.90 -1.62
C ASN A 69 -8.97 3.50 -2.73
N LEU A 70 -7.86 2.83 -3.08
CA LEU A 70 -7.39 2.89 -4.46
C LEU A 70 -8.56 2.34 -5.24
N GLY A 71 -9.25 3.25 -5.95
CA GLY A 71 -10.46 2.92 -6.66
C GLY A 71 -10.35 1.55 -7.30
N THR A 72 -11.40 0.77 -7.15
CA THR A 72 -12.05 0.12 -8.29
C THR A 72 -12.10 1.13 -9.44
N GLY A 73 -10.94 1.28 -10.07
CA GLY A 73 -10.53 2.33 -10.96
C GLY A 73 -9.62 1.72 -12.02
N THR A 74 -9.81 0.44 -12.31
CA THR A 74 -10.04 0.09 -13.71
C THR A 74 -11.53 0.31 -13.98
N THR A 75 -11.99 1.56 -13.86
CA THR A 75 -12.86 2.06 -14.93
C THR A 75 -11.98 1.94 -16.15
N ARG A 76 -12.15 0.82 -16.84
CA ARG A 76 -11.74 0.65 -18.22
C ARG A 76 -12.37 1.84 -18.92
N ARG A 77 -11.62 2.94 -19.04
CA ARG A 77 -11.91 3.99 -20.01
C ARG A 77 -11.70 3.32 -21.35
N THR A 78 -12.66 2.49 -21.76
CA THR A 78 -13.05 2.47 -23.16
C THR A 78 -13.35 3.93 -23.44
N CYS A 79 -12.39 4.60 -24.05
CA CYS A 79 -12.68 5.74 -24.89
C CYS A 79 -13.61 5.17 -25.97
N THR A 80 -14.91 5.07 -25.66
CA THR A 80 -15.93 5.15 -26.68
C THR A 80 -15.70 6.50 -27.29
N HIS A 81 -15.06 6.45 -28.46
CA HIS A 81 -14.86 7.54 -29.37
C HIS A 81 -16.25 8.00 -29.82
N ASP A 82 -16.95 8.70 -28.94
CA ASP A 82 -18.06 9.55 -29.28
C ASP A 82 -17.44 10.80 -29.94
N LEU A 83 -17.06 10.64 -31.20
CA LEU A 83 -17.00 11.77 -32.09
C LEU A 83 -18.39 11.88 -32.70
N GLY A 84 -19.20 12.73 -32.08
CA GLY A 84 -20.37 13.25 -32.74
C GLY A 84 -19.99 13.92 -34.06
N HIS A 85 -20.88 13.74 -35.03
CA HIS A 85 -21.29 14.77 -35.98
C HIS A 85 -20.21 15.33 -36.92
N THR A 86 -20.23 14.85 -38.16
CA THR A 86 -19.93 15.72 -39.32
C THR A 86 -21.16 15.69 -40.21
N LEU A 87 -21.88 16.82 -40.23
CA LEU A 87 -22.73 17.20 -41.34
C LEU A 87 -21.80 17.54 -42.51
N ASP A 88 -21.87 16.79 -43.62
CA ASP A 88 -21.85 17.30 -45.00
C ASP A 88 -21.96 16.13 -45.99
N GLY A 89 -22.96 16.18 -46.88
CA GLY A 89 -23.26 15.17 -47.90
C GLY A 89 -24.74 15.11 -48.24
#